data_AF-A0A3S4TE25-F1
#
_entry.id   AF-A0A3S4TE25-F1
#
_cell.length_a   1.000
_cell.length_b   1.000
_cell.length_c   1.000
_cell.angle_alpha   90.00
_cell.angle_beta   90.00
_cell.angle_gamma   90.00
#
_symmetry.space_group_name_H-M   'P 1'
#
loop_
_entity.id
_entity.type
_entity.pdbx_description
1 polymer ?
#
loop_
_entity_poly.entity_id
_entity_poly.type
_entity_poly.pdbx_seq_one_letter_code
_entity_poly.pdbx_strand_id
1 'polypeptide(L)' 'MSIDLAEITPPQRFFKMNEVLSRIAAMGIEIDEDTIEYHMYSTRKMPKPAKKVKRERYWTLEQIDKFVAAL' A
#
# COMPACT_ATOMS: atom_id res chain seq x y z
N MET A 1 25.17 -4.15 -30.54
CA MET A 1 24.95 -4.64 -29.16
C MET A 1 24.33 -3.50 -28.39
N SER A 2 23.00 -3.46 -28.34
CA SER A 2 22.26 -2.43 -27.60
C SER A 2 22.01 -2.99 -26.21
N ILE A 3 22.65 -2.42 -25.21
CA ILE A 3 22.49 -2.81 -23.82
C ILE A 3 21.27 -2.03 -23.35
N ASP A 4 20.11 -2.68 -23.35
CA ASP A 4 18.94 -2.21 -22.62
C ASP A 4 19.36 -2.06 -21.16
N LEU A 5 19.65 -0.82 -20.74
CA LEU A 5 19.61 -0.44 -19.34
C LEU A 5 18.17 -0.70 -18.89
N ALA A 6 17.93 -1.91 -18.37
CA ALA A 6 16.76 -2.18 -17.57
C ALA A 6 16.73 -1.10 -16.49
N GLU A 7 15.79 -0.17 -16.65
CA GLU A 7 15.51 0.91 -15.73
C GLU A 7 15.59 0.32 -14.33
N ILE A 8 16.50 0.86 -13.52
CA ILE A 8 16.67 0.48 -12.12
C ILE A 8 15.43 1.02 -11.41
N THR A 9 14.28 0.38 -11.63
CA THR A 9 13.09 0.61 -10.83
C THR A 9 13.50 0.14 -9.44
N PRO A 10 13.56 1.04 -8.43
CA PRO A 10 13.91 0.62 -7.09
C PRO A 10 13.01 -0.55 -6.69
N PRO A 11 13.55 -1.58 -6.00
CA PRO A 11 12.79 -2.80 -5.72
C PRO A 11 11.47 -2.39 -5.07
N GLN A 12 10.37 -2.67 -5.77
CA GLN A 12 9.06 -2.21 -5.34
C GLN A 12 8.73 -2.92 -4.03
N ARG A 13 8.86 -2.18 -2.92
CA ARG A 13 8.69 -2.73 -1.59
C ARG A 13 7.21 -2.90 -1.33
N PHE A 14 6.86 -4.12 -0.93
CA PHE A 14 5.51 -4.52 -0.56
C PHE A 14 5.35 -4.41 0.96
N PHE A 15 4.25 -3.82 1.40
CA PHE A 15 3.92 -3.62 2.80
C PHE A 15 2.71 -4.45 3.17
N LYS A 16 2.82 -5.27 4.20
CA LYS A 16 1.67 -6.00 4.77
C LYS A 16 0.81 -5.06 5.62
N MET A 17 -0.42 -5.48 5.96
CA MET A 17 -1.38 -4.66 6.71
C MET A 17 -0.78 -3.95 7.93
N ASN A 18 -0.08 -4.67 8.82
CA ASN A 18 0.54 -4.06 10.01
C ASN A 18 1.58 -2.97 9.67
N GLU A 19 2.32 -3.14 8.57
CA GLU A 19 3.28 -2.13 8.12
C GLU A 19 2.59 -0.92 7.49
N VAL A 20 1.47 -1.14 6.79
CA VAL A 20 0.61 -0.05 6.29
C VAL A 20 0.10 0.78 7.46
N LEU A 21 -0.51 0.14 8.47
CA LEU A 21 -1.02 0.80 9.67
C LEU A 21 0.08 1.57 10.40
N SER A 22 1.25 0.94 10.61
CA SER A 22 2.40 1.59 11.26
C SER A 22 2.87 2.83 10.50
N ARG A 23 2.80 2.81 9.17
CA ARG A 23 3.25 3.91 8.32
C ARG A 23 2.27 5.08 8.32
N ILE A 24 0.98 4.78 8.32
CA ILE A 24 -0.08 5.80 8.43
C ILE A 24 -0.06 6.43 9.83
N ALA A 25 0.15 5.62 10.87
CA ALA A 25 0.35 6.11 12.23
C ALA A 25 1.59 7.03 12.35
N ALA A 26 2.68 6.70 11.66
CA ALA A 26 3.88 7.56 11.61
C ALA A 26 3.64 8.92 10.92
N MET A 27 2.58 9.05 10.11
CA MET A 27 2.14 10.31 9.52
C MET A 27 1.19 11.10 10.46
N GLY A 28 0.90 10.59 11.66
CA GLY A 28 0.01 11.20 12.65
C GLY A 28 -1.46 10.83 12.46
N ILE A 29 -1.77 9.84 11.64
CA ILE A 29 -3.14 9.37 11.39
C ILE A 29 -3.33 8.03 12.10
N GLU A 30 -4.13 8.00 13.16
CA GLU A 30 -4.47 6.78 13.86
C GLU A 30 -5.71 6.13 13.22
N ILE A 31 -5.50 4.98 12.56
CA ILE A 31 -6.56 4.16 11.99
C ILE A 31 -6.30 2.68 12.29
N ASP A 32 -7.35 1.88 12.28
CA ASP A 32 -7.33 0.44 12.46
C ASP A 32 -7.49 -0.32 11.13
N GLU A 33 -7.35 -1.65 11.20
CA GLU A 33 -7.54 -2.52 10.04
C GLU A 33 -8.96 -2.40 9.47
N ASP A 34 -9.98 -2.29 10.33
CA ASP A 34 -11.38 -2.18 9.93
C ASP A 34 -11.64 -0.93 9.10
N THR A 35 -11.01 0.20 9.45
CA THR A 35 -11.05 1.43 8.66
C THR A 35 -10.44 1.23 7.28
N ILE A 36 -9.31 0.52 7.18
CA ILE A 36 -8.71 0.18 5.89
C ILE A 36 -9.64 -0.73 5.08
N GLU A 37 -10.26 -1.74 5.70
CA GLU A 37 -11.21 -2.62 5.02
C GLU A 37 -12.45 -1.86 4.53
N TYR A 38 -13.00 -0.98 5.37
CA TYR A 38 -14.11 -0.11 5.03
C TYR A 38 -13.77 0.77 3.82
N HIS A 39 -12.60 1.40 3.82
CA HIS A 39 -12.18 2.23 2.70
C HIS A 39 -11.81 1.42 1.45
N MET A 40 -11.46 0.15 1.58
CA MET A 40 -11.18 -0.74 0.46
C MET A 40 -12.45 -1.25 -0.21
N TYR A 41 -13.49 -1.61 0.56
CA TYR A 41 -14.71 -2.22 0.05
C TYR A 41 -15.88 -1.24 -0.11
N SER A 42 -16.04 -0.29 0.81
CA SER A 42 -17.16 0.64 0.83
C SER A 42 -16.85 1.91 0.03
N THR A 43 -15.85 2.69 0.46
CA THR A 43 -15.59 4.01 -0.15
C THR A 43 -14.64 3.97 -1.35
N ARG A 44 -13.95 2.84 -1.56
CA ARG A 44 -12.91 2.65 -2.59
C ARG A 44 -11.77 3.70 -2.54
N LYS A 45 -11.55 4.33 -1.37
CA LYS A 45 -10.45 5.26 -1.14
C LYS A 45 -9.12 4.51 -1.00
N MET A 46 -9.16 3.31 -0.39
CA MET A 46 -7.99 2.44 -0.30
C MET A 46 -7.88 1.59 -1.58
N PRO A 47 -6.74 1.64 -2.29
CA PRO A 47 -6.52 0.78 -3.44
C PRO A 47 -6.56 -0.71 -3.06
N LYS A 48 -6.98 -1.56 -4.01
CA LYS A 48 -6.88 -3.02 -3.84
C LYS A 48 -5.42 -3.44 -3.61
N PRO A 49 -5.16 -4.51 -2.82
CA PRO A 49 -3.81 -4.98 -2.58
C PRO A 49 -3.09 -5.28 -3.89
N ALA A 50 -1.86 -4.79 -4.04
CA ALA A 50 -1.01 -5.10 -5.18
C ALA A 50 -0.65 -6.58 -5.26
N LYS A 51 -0.55 -7.25 -4.11
CA LYS A 51 -0.22 -8.68 -4.03
C LYS A 51 -1.00 -9.35 -2.90
N LYS A 52 -1.36 -10.63 -3.10
CA LYS A 52 -1.95 -11.49 -2.07
C LYS A 52 -1.17 -12.80 -2.01
N VAL A 53 -0.63 -13.17 -0.85
CA VAL A 53 0.14 -14.41 -0.64
C VAL A 53 -0.32 -15.08 0.64
N LYS A 54 -0.72 -16.36 0.59
CA LYS A 54 -1.11 -17.16 1.77
C LYS A 54 -2.04 -16.42 2.75
N ARG A 55 -3.01 -15.65 2.21
CA ARG A 55 -3.99 -14.80 2.92
C ARG A 55 -3.48 -13.44 3.39
N GLU A 56 -2.18 -13.17 3.33
CA GLU A 56 -1.64 -11.83 3.57
C GLU A 56 -1.88 -10.95 2.34
N ARG A 57 -2.29 -9.70 2.60
CA ARG A 57 -2.48 -8.65 1.62
C ARG A 57 -1.30 -7.68 1.69
N TYR A 58 -0.79 -7.29 0.54
CA TYR A 58 0.32 -6.37 0.42
C TYR A 58 0.00 -5.19 -0.47
N TRP A 59 0.45 -4.02 -0.05
CA TRP A 59 0.32 -2.76 -0.77
C TRP A 59 1.68 -2.17 -1.11
N THR A 60 1.73 -1.35 -2.16
CA THR A 60 2.93 -0.57 -2.49
C THR A 60 2.90 0.78 -1.77
N LEU A 61 4.05 1.44 -1.69
CA LEU A 61 4.14 2.77 -1.10
C LEU A 61 3.17 3.76 -1.75
N GLU A 62 3.13 3.79 -3.08
CA GLU A 62 2.24 4.67 -3.85
C GLU A 62 0.76 4.45 -3.53
N GLN A 63 0.35 3.20 -3.24
CA GLN A 63 -1.03 2.91 -2.86
C GLN A 63 -1.36 3.48 -1.47
N ILE A 64 -0.40 3.39 -0.54
CA ILE A 64 -0.54 3.94 0.81
C ILE A 64 -0.61 5.47 0.72
N ASP A 65 0.30 6.10 -0.03
CA ASP A 65 0.34 7.56 -0.18
C ASP A 65 -0.95 8.08 -0.85
N LYS A 66 -1.47 7.38 -1.86
CA LYS A 66 -2.78 7.70 -2.48
C LYS A 66 -3.93 7.59 -1.49
N PHE A 67 -3.93 6.56 -0.64
CA PHE A 67 -4.95 6.39 0.38
C PHE A 67 -4.89 7.52 1.42
N VAL A 68 -3.69 7.86 1.91
CA VAL A 68 -3.48 8.97 2.85
C VAL A 68 -3.90 10.30 2.23
N ALA A 69 -3.60 10.55 0.96
CA ALA A 69 -4.03 11.76 0.26
C ALA A 69 -5.55 11.83 0.04
N ALA A 70 -6.25 10.68 0.05
CA ALA A 70 -7.69 10.58 -0.17
C ALA A 70 -8.50 10.47 1.13
N LEU A 71 -7.85 10.25 2.27
CA LEU A 71 -8.44 10.13 3.60
C LEU A 71 -9.14 11.45 3.98
#